data_AF-A0AAU1RSN0-F1
#
_entry.id   AF-A0AAU1RSN0-F1
#
_cell.length_a   1.000
_cell.length_b   1.000
_cell.length_c   1.000
_cell.angle_alpha   90.00
_cell.angle_beta   90.00
_cell.angle_gamma   90.00
#
_symmetry.space_group_name_H-M   'P 1'
#
loop_
_entity.id
_entity.type
_entity.pdbx_description
1 polymer ?
#
loop_
_entity_poly.entity_id
_entity_poly.type
_entity_poly.pdbx_seq_one_letter_code
_entity_poly.pdbx_strand_id
1 'polypeptide(L)'
;MTTEQEARDAILHAFGDTAHVEVETFPGGNLSITITKGKHAATIDGHPESGWGWTVDPGEDDGFSGHENVATTLDEALADVRAALI
;
A
#
# COMPACT_ATOMS: atom_id res chain seq x y z
N MET A 1 -3.92 16.62 -1.50
CA MET A 1 -2.78 15.88 -0.95
C MET A 1 -3.35 14.90 0.05
N THR A 2 -3.17 13.61 -0.15
CA THR A 2 -3.57 12.58 0.81
C THR A 2 -2.56 12.63 1.94
N THR A 3 -3.03 12.99 3.11
CA THR A 3 -2.26 13.03 4.35
C THR A 3 -2.05 11.61 4.88
N GLU A 4 -1.05 11.42 5.74
CA GLU A 4 -0.83 10.15 6.44
C GLU A 4 -2.11 9.66 7.17
N GLN A 5 -2.88 10.60 7.73
CA GLN A 5 -4.13 10.31 8.42
C GLN A 5 -5.21 9.78 7.47
N GLU A 6 -5.40 10.40 6.31
CA GLU A 6 -6.36 9.93 5.30
C GLU A 6 -5.97 8.55 4.76
N ALA A 7 -4.68 8.28 4.59
CA ALA A 7 -4.20 6.94 4.22
C ALA A 7 -4.50 5.91 5.30
N ARG A 8 -4.23 6.24 6.58
CA ARG A 8 -4.55 5.36 7.71
C ARG A 8 -6.05 5.06 7.82
N ASP A 9 -6.90 6.06 7.63
CA ASP A 9 -8.36 5.88 7.67
C ASP A 9 -8.86 5.00 6.52
N ALA A 10 -8.30 5.17 5.31
CA ALA A 10 -8.61 4.33 4.15
C ALA A 10 -8.17 2.86 4.36
N ILE A 11 -6.98 2.65 4.92
CA ILE A 11 -6.46 1.30 5.22
C ILE A 11 -7.32 0.65 6.30
N LEU A 12 -7.68 1.38 7.37
CA LEU A 12 -8.56 0.86 8.43
C LEU A 12 -9.93 0.47 7.86
N HIS A 13 -10.48 1.25 6.93
CA HIS A 13 -11.72 0.92 6.25
C HIS A 13 -11.61 -0.38 5.42
N ALA A 14 -10.49 -0.58 4.72
CA ALA A 14 -10.29 -1.74 3.86
C ALA A 14 -9.97 -3.04 4.63
N PHE A 15 -9.11 -2.98 5.64
CA PHE A 15 -8.55 -4.16 6.33
C PHE A 15 -9.06 -4.37 7.76
N GLY A 16 -9.67 -3.34 8.37
CA GLY A 16 -10.03 -3.36 9.79
C GLY A 16 -8.83 -3.59 10.70
N ASP A 17 -9.09 -3.99 11.95
CA ASP A 17 -8.05 -4.23 12.97
C ASP A 17 -7.28 -5.56 12.75
N THR A 18 -7.48 -6.23 11.61
CA THR A 18 -6.91 -7.57 11.35
C THR A 18 -5.57 -7.54 10.62
N ALA A 19 -5.15 -6.38 10.13
CA ALA A 19 -3.86 -6.17 9.49
C ALA A 19 -3.00 -5.23 10.34
N HIS A 20 -1.70 -5.53 10.41
CA HIS A 20 -0.71 -4.59 10.90
C HIS A 20 -0.34 -3.64 9.77
N VAL A 21 -0.28 -2.35 10.06
CA VAL A 21 -0.12 -1.30 9.05
C VAL A 21 0.97 -0.33 9.47
N GLU A 22 1.92 -0.14 8.57
CA GLU A 22 2.97 0.88 8.68
C GLU A 22 2.80 1.86 7.52
N VAL A 23 2.83 3.16 7.84
CA VAL A 23 2.75 4.23 6.85
C VAL A 23 3.94 5.14 7.08
N GLU A 24 4.76 5.31 6.04
CA GLU A 24 5.88 6.24 6.00
C GLU A 24 5.57 7.36 5.00
N THR A 25 5.83 8.60 5.40
CA THR A 25 5.67 9.78 4.54
C THR A 25 7.04 10.33 4.15
N PHE A 26 7.28 10.49 2.86
CA PHE A 26 8.52 11.05 2.33
C PHE A 26 8.44 12.56 2.06
N PRO A 27 9.58 13.26 2.02
CA PRO A 27 9.65 14.64 1.54
C PRO A 27 9.07 14.75 0.12
N GLY A 28 8.03 15.56 -0.05
CA GLY A 28 7.28 15.67 -1.31
C GLY A 28 5.85 15.11 -1.25
N GLY A 29 5.48 14.43 -0.16
CA GLY A 29 4.12 13.96 0.08
C GLY A 29 3.85 12.52 -0.37
N ASN A 30 4.85 11.85 -0.96
CA ASN A 30 4.75 10.42 -1.30
C ASN A 30 4.57 9.60 -0.03
N LEU A 31 3.77 8.55 -0.14
CA LEU A 31 3.51 7.61 0.94
C LEU A 31 4.05 6.24 0.57
N SER A 32 4.64 5.55 1.53
CA SER A 32 4.87 4.10 1.50
C SER A 32 4.05 3.44 2.57
N ILE A 33 3.30 2.41 2.19
CA ILE A 33 2.35 1.72 3.05
C ILE A 33 2.71 0.24 3.03
N THR A 34 3.02 -0.32 4.20
CA THR A 34 3.20 -1.75 4.37
C THR A 34 2.02 -2.33 5.14
N ILE A 35 1.38 -3.36 4.58
CA ILE A 35 0.23 -4.06 5.15
C ILE A 35 0.62 -5.51 5.38
N THR A 36 0.62 -5.96 6.64
CA THR A 36 0.92 -7.34 7.01
C THR A 36 -0.34 -8.01 7.53
N LYS A 37 -0.72 -9.14 6.93
CA LYS A 37 -1.90 -9.91 7.33
C LYS A 37 -1.60 -11.40 7.28
N GLY A 38 -1.57 -12.04 8.46
CA GLY A 38 -1.21 -13.44 8.58
C GLY A 38 0.24 -13.69 8.14
N LYS A 39 0.43 -14.51 7.10
CA LYS A 39 1.76 -14.81 6.51
C LYS A 39 2.11 -13.94 5.31
N HIS A 40 1.21 -13.06 4.91
CA HIS A 40 1.33 -12.26 3.70
C HIS A 40 1.67 -10.82 4.05
N ALA A 41 2.42 -10.17 3.16
CA ALA A 41 2.75 -8.75 3.25
C ALA A 41 2.46 -8.06 1.92
N ALA A 42 2.05 -6.81 1.95
CA ALA A 42 1.88 -6.00 0.76
C ALA A 42 2.51 -4.62 0.97
N THR A 43 3.10 -4.09 -0.09
CA THR A 43 3.69 -2.75 -0.12
C THR A 43 2.96 -1.92 -1.16
N ILE A 44 2.53 -0.71 -0.80
CA ILE A 44 1.90 0.26 -1.68
C ILE A 44 2.69 1.56 -1.57
N ASP A 45 3.34 1.99 -2.65
CA ASP A 45 4.05 3.27 -2.70
C ASP A 45 3.47 4.19 -3.77
N GLY A 46 3.31 5.46 -3.45
CA GLY A 46 2.77 6.39 -4.44
C GLY A 46 2.43 7.77 -3.93
N HIS A 47 1.75 8.50 -4.81
CA HIS A 47 1.25 9.84 -4.55
C HIS A 47 -0.08 10.04 -5.29
N PRO A 48 -1.03 10.82 -4.73
CA PRO A 48 -2.31 11.08 -5.39
C PRO A 48 -2.20 11.72 -6.78
N GLU A 49 -1.09 12.41 -7.07
CA GLU A 49 -0.86 13.05 -8.37
C GLU A 49 -0.15 12.15 -9.38
N SER A 50 0.60 11.14 -8.94
CA SER A 50 1.37 10.25 -9.82
C SER A 50 0.82 8.82 -9.89
N GLY A 51 -0.17 8.49 -9.06
CA GLY A 51 -0.69 7.13 -8.91
C GLY A 51 0.08 6.32 -7.86
N TRP A 52 -0.31 5.05 -7.76
CA TRP A 52 0.09 4.13 -6.68
C TRP A 52 0.58 2.82 -7.27
N GLY A 53 1.81 2.43 -6.96
CA GLY A 53 2.30 1.10 -7.26
C GLY A 53 2.08 0.18 -6.07
N TRP A 54 1.80 -1.10 -6.32
CA TRP A 54 1.68 -2.08 -5.25
C TRP A 54 2.19 -3.48 -5.62
N THR A 55 2.59 -4.22 -4.59
CA THR A 55 3.12 -5.58 -4.67
C THR A 55 2.63 -6.38 -3.47
N VAL A 56 2.31 -7.66 -3.66
CA VAL A 56 1.99 -8.62 -2.59
C VAL A 56 3.07 -9.68 -2.54
N ASP A 57 3.50 -10.03 -1.33
CA ASP A 57 4.60 -10.94 -1.01
C ASP A 57 5.85 -10.63 -1.84
N PRO A 58 6.40 -9.39 -1.75
CA PRO A 58 7.61 -9.05 -2.47
C PRO A 58 8.71 -10.06 -2.12
N GLY A 59 9.30 -10.70 -3.13
CA GLY A 59 10.36 -11.68 -2.93
C GLY A 59 11.59 -11.06 -2.23
N GLU A 60 12.23 -11.80 -1.33
CA GLU A 60 13.46 -11.36 -0.65
C GLU A 60 14.66 -11.22 -1.61
N ASP A 61 14.57 -11.86 -2.78
CA ASP A 61 15.66 -11.98 -3.75
C ASP A 61 15.14 -11.54 -5.11
N ASP A 62 15.22 -10.24 -5.37
CA ASP A 62 15.44 -9.68 -6.69
C ASP A 62 15.72 -8.19 -6.49
N GLY A 63 16.65 -7.64 -7.27
CA GLY A 63 16.87 -6.20 -7.36
C GLY A 63 15.64 -5.52 -7.95
N PHE A 64 14.58 -5.39 -7.14
CA PHE A 64 13.23 -5.09 -7.61
C PHE A 64 13.14 -3.63 -8.04
N SER A 65 13.14 -3.42 -9.35
CA SER A 65 12.92 -2.14 -9.99
C SER A 65 11.42 -1.85 -10.11
N GLY A 66 10.79 -1.46 -9.00
CA GLY A 66 9.42 -0.93 -8.95
C GLY A 66 8.31 -1.96 -8.73
N HIS A 67 7.08 -1.49 -8.51
CA HIS A 67 5.93 -2.33 -8.22
C HIS A 67 5.43 -3.13 -9.43
N GLU A 68 4.92 -4.33 -9.18
CA GLU A 68 4.37 -5.22 -10.20
C GLU A 68 2.97 -4.79 -10.68
N ASN A 69 2.24 -4.04 -9.85
CA ASN A 69 0.92 -3.51 -10.18
C ASN A 69 0.87 -2.00 -9.97
N VAL A 70 -0.06 -1.35 -10.67
CA VAL A 70 -0.32 0.09 -10.56
C VAL A 70 -1.81 0.38 -10.47
N ALA A 71 -2.17 1.41 -9.73
CA ALA A 71 -3.51 1.92 -9.53
C ALA A 71 -3.53 3.45 -9.64
N THR A 72 -4.67 4.00 -10.04
CA THR A 72 -4.82 5.46 -10.18
C THR A 72 -5.07 6.11 -8.84
N THR A 73 -5.73 5.40 -7.91
CA THR A 73 -6.06 5.89 -6.57
C THR A 73 -5.59 4.93 -5.47
N LEU A 74 -5.46 5.46 -4.26
CA LEU A 74 -5.11 4.65 -3.09
C LEU A 74 -6.22 3.61 -2.80
N ASP A 75 -7.48 4.00 -2.93
CA ASP A 75 -8.61 3.10 -2.69
C ASP A 75 -8.64 1.91 -3.66
N GLU A 76 -8.29 2.14 -4.92
CA GLU A 76 -8.15 1.09 -5.93
C GLU A 76 -7.01 0.13 -5.55
N ALA A 77 -5.84 0.65 -5.20
CA ALA A 77 -4.72 -0.17 -4.72
C ALA A 77 -5.09 -1.00 -3.48
N LEU A 78 -5.78 -0.39 -2.50
CA LEU A 78 -6.21 -1.07 -1.28
C LEU A 78 -7.25 -2.16 -1.56
N ALA A 79 -8.17 -1.92 -2.50
CA ALA A 79 -9.16 -2.91 -2.90
C ALA A 79 -8.52 -4.14 -3.56
N ASP A 80 -7.54 -3.92 -4.43
CA ASP A 80 -6.82 -4.99 -5.13
C ASP A 80 -5.92 -5.79 -4.17
N VAL A 81 -5.15 -5.09 -3.34
CA VAL A 81 -4.33 -5.72 -2.28
C VAL A 81 -5.23 -6.54 -1.34
N ARG A 82 -6.39 -6.00 -0.96
CA ARG A 82 -7.34 -6.73 -0.12
C ARG A 82 -7.85 -8.00 -0.80
N ALA A 83 -8.13 -7.96 -2.09
CA ALA A 83 -8.57 -9.13 -2.84
C ALA A 83 -7.46 -10.20 -2.96
N ALA A 84 -6.20 -9.79 -3.02
CA ALA A 84 -5.04 -10.69 -3.07
C ALA A 84 -4.68 -11.31 -1.70
N LEU A 85 -5.05 -10.66 -0.58
CA LEU A 85 -4.76 -11.09 0.80
C LEU A 85 -5.91 -11.88 1.47
N ILE A 86 -6.83 -12.49 0.69
CA ILE A 86 -7.96 -13.32 1.16
C ILE A 86 -7.73 -14.79 0.84
#